data_AF-I3QIH2-F1
#
_entry.id   AF-I3QIH2-F1
#
_cell.length_a   1.000
_cell.length_b   1.000
_cell.length_c   1.000
_cell.angle_alpha   90.00
_cell.angle_beta   90.00
_cell.angle_gamma   90.00
#
_symmetry.space_group_name_H-M   'P 1'
#
loop_
_entity.id
_entity.type
_entity.pdbx_description
1 polymer ?
#
loop_
_entity_poly.entity_id
_entity_poly.type
_entity_poly.pdbx_seq_one_letter_code
_entity_poly.pdbx_strand_id
1 'polypeptide(L)'
;KLQASIRCLARHGRFLEIGKYDLSNNSPLGMALFLKNVAFHGILLDALFEEGNQEWEDVSQLLKEGILGGVVQPLKTTVFERDQVEKAFRYMAQGKHIGKVLLQVCHEERGPAVQTAPPLSFPAICRTFCPPSHSYIITGGLGGFGLELAQWLTERGARKLVLTSRSGIRNGYQAKRVREWQSGDVEVLVSTNDVSTPEGTE
;
A
#
# COMPACT_ATOMS: atom_id res chain seq x y z
N LYS A 1 15.05 -14.83 20.32
CA LYS A 1 16.06 -15.15 19.29
C LYS A 1 17.05 -13.99 19.13
N LEU A 2 16.57 -12.76 19.02
CA LEU A 2 17.36 -11.52 18.98
C LEU A 2 18.54 -11.47 19.97
N GLN A 3 18.28 -11.63 21.28
CA GLN A 3 19.30 -11.57 22.33
C GLN A 3 20.44 -12.59 22.18
N ALA A 4 20.19 -13.76 21.57
CA ALA A 4 21.23 -14.74 21.30
C ALA A 4 22.10 -14.29 20.11
N SER A 5 21.48 -13.80 19.04
CA SER A 5 22.18 -13.28 17.86
C SER A 5 23.11 -12.12 18.19
N ILE A 6 22.68 -11.21 19.06
CA ILE A 6 23.49 -10.05 19.47
C ILE A 6 24.74 -10.47 20.26
N ARG A 7 24.66 -11.55 21.05
CA ARG A 7 25.83 -12.08 21.78
C ARG A 7 26.92 -12.63 20.86
N CYS A 8 26.56 -13.03 19.63
CA CYS A 8 27.51 -13.49 18.61
C CYS A 8 28.31 -12.35 17.97
N LEU A 9 28.03 -11.07 18.29
CA LEU A 9 28.79 -9.94 17.76
C LEU A 9 30.22 -9.93 18.31
N ALA A 10 31.18 -9.90 17.37
CA ALA A 10 32.58 -9.59 17.64
C ALA A 10 32.75 -8.09 18.02
N ARG A 11 33.93 -7.74 18.53
CA ARG A 11 34.31 -6.33 18.73
C ARG A 11 34.22 -5.59 17.39
N HIS A 12 33.67 -4.38 17.39
CA HIS A 12 33.40 -3.59 16.17
C HIS A 12 32.37 -4.20 15.20
N GLY A 13 31.62 -5.21 15.64
CA GLY A 13 30.56 -5.82 14.82
C GLY A 13 29.38 -4.88 14.56
N ARG A 14 28.70 -5.09 13.44
CA ARG A 14 27.46 -4.41 13.07
C ARG A 14 26.31 -5.40 13.13
N PHE A 15 25.26 -5.05 13.87
CA PHE A 15 24.04 -5.82 13.94
C PHE A 15 23.00 -5.22 13.01
N LEU A 16 22.49 -6.02 12.06
CA LEU A 16 21.53 -5.60 11.06
C LEU A 16 20.18 -6.28 11.36
N GLU A 17 19.27 -5.55 11.99
CA GLU A 17 17.94 -6.05 12.33
C GLU A 17 16.96 -5.78 11.19
N ILE A 18 16.46 -6.86 10.59
CA ILE A 18 15.46 -6.83 9.51
C ILE A 18 14.05 -7.20 10.02
N GLY A 19 13.97 -7.76 11.23
CA GLY A 19 12.72 -8.18 11.85
C GLY A 19 12.01 -7.00 12.50
N LYS A 20 10.68 -6.95 12.32
CA LYS A 20 9.84 -5.88 12.90
C LYS A 20 9.26 -6.23 14.27
N TYR A 21 9.30 -7.50 14.68
CA TYR A 21 8.59 -7.98 15.88
C TYR A 21 9.12 -7.36 17.18
N ASP A 22 10.42 -7.51 17.47
CA ASP A 22 11.02 -6.97 18.70
C ASP A 22 11.03 -5.43 18.70
N LEU A 23 11.23 -4.80 17.53
CA LEU A 23 11.16 -3.34 17.34
C LEU A 23 9.74 -2.81 17.66
N SER A 24 8.70 -3.44 17.11
CA SER A 24 7.31 -3.04 17.33
C SER A 24 6.87 -3.20 18.79
N ASN A 25 7.44 -4.18 19.50
CA ASN A 25 7.14 -4.43 20.91
C ASN A 25 8.00 -3.60 21.86
N ASN A 26 8.87 -2.71 21.35
CA ASN A 26 9.83 -1.94 22.13
C ASN A 26 10.62 -2.82 23.13
N SER A 27 11.10 -3.97 22.66
CA SER A 27 11.78 -4.93 23.53
C SER A 27 13.12 -4.36 24.04
N PRO A 28 13.48 -4.58 25.32
CA PRO A 28 14.67 -3.97 25.90
C PRO A 28 15.96 -4.51 25.27
N LEU A 29 16.90 -3.61 24.95
CA LEU A 29 18.23 -3.92 24.44
C LEU A 29 19.30 -3.61 25.50
N GLY A 30 20.18 -4.56 25.79
CA GLY A 30 21.22 -4.40 26.80
C GLY A 30 22.34 -3.45 26.36
N MET A 31 22.40 -2.24 26.91
CA MET A 31 23.38 -1.23 26.50
C MET A 31 24.85 -1.61 26.75
N ALA A 32 25.13 -2.55 27.66
CA ALA A 32 26.48 -3.06 27.90
C ALA A 32 27.14 -3.66 26.66
N LEU A 33 26.35 -4.07 25.66
CA LEU A 33 26.84 -4.58 24.38
C LEU A 33 27.69 -3.54 23.63
N PHE A 34 27.33 -2.25 23.74
CA PHE A 34 28.05 -1.15 23.08
C PHE A 34 29.46 -0.94 23.61
N LEU A 35 29.83 -1.52 24.77
CA LEU A 35 31.21 -1.54 25.26
C LEU A 35 32.17 -2.33 24.36
N LYS A 36 31.64 -3.23 23.52
CA LYS A 36 32.41 -3.91 22.47
C LYS A 36 32.62 -3.04 21.22
N ASN A 37 32.23 -1.76 21.29
CA ASN A 37 32.22 -0.80 20.20
C ASN A 37 31.40 -1.30 18.98
N VAL A 38 30.25 -1.92 19.24
CA VAL A 38 29.34 -2.44 18.21
C VAL A 38 28.37 -1.36 17.74
N ALA A 39 27.80 -1.52 16.54
CA ALA A 39 26.71 -0.70 16.05
C ALA A 39 25.45 -1.54 15.84
N PHE A 40 24.28 -0.97 16.12
CA PHE A 40 22.98 -1.60 15.94
C PHE A 40 22.17 -0.79 14.92
N HIS A 41 21.73 -1.45 13.85
CA HIS A 41 20.96 -0.84 12.75
C HIS A 41 19.61 -1.53 12.61
N GLY A 42 18.52 -0.79 12.82
CA GLY A 42 17.18 -1.22 12.45
C GLY A 42 16.94 -0.88 10.98
N ILE A 43 16.72 -1.89 10.14
CA ILE A 43 16.59 -1.73 8.70
C ILE A 43 15.12 -1.95 8.31
N LEU A 44 14.48 -0.88 7.86
CA LEU A 44 13.12 -0.90 7.33
C LEU A 44 13.18 -0.60 5.83
N LEU A 45 13.15 -1.64 5.01
CA LEU A 45 13.22 -1.47 3.55
C LEU A 45 12.02 -0.67 3.02
N ASP A 46 10.87 -0.74 3.68
CA ASP A 46 9.67 0.02 3.30
C ASP A 46 9.90 1.54 3.33
N ALA A 47 10.72 2.03 4.26
CA ALA A 47 11.06 3.46 4.35
C ALA A 47 12.00 3.92 3.21
N LEU A 48 12.69 2.98 2.57
CA LEU A 48 13.53 3.27 1.40
C LEU A 48 12.71 3.41 0.12
N PHE A 49 11.50 2.82 0.07
CA PHE A 49 10.60 2.91 -1.08
C PHE A 49 9.74 4.19 -1.11
N GLU A 50 9.87 5.06 -0.12
CA GLU A 50 9.18 6.37 -0.12
C GLU A 50 9.77 7.29 -1.19
N GLU A 51 8.92 8.10 -1.83
CA GLU A 51 9.32 8.97 -2.94
C GLU A 51 10.43 9.97 -2.52
N GLY A 52 11.48 10.05 -3.34
CA GLY A 52 12.58 11.02 -3.16
C GLY A 52 13.77 10.54 -2.32
N ASN A 53 13.83 9.25 -1.96
CA ASN A 53 14.95 8.71 -1.20
C ASN A 53 16.18 8.40 -2.10
N GLN A 54 17.26 9.15 -1.93
CA GLN A 54 18.52 8.95 -2.67
C GLN A 54 19.19 7.60 -2.34
N GLU A 55 19.00 7.08 -1.14
CA GLU A 55 19.58 5.78 -0.73
C GLU A 55 19.00 4.61 -1.55
N TRP A 56 17.80 4.78 -2.11
CA TRP A 56 17.20 3.79 -3.01
C TRP A 56 17.97 3.67 -4.34
N GLU A 57 18.51 4.77 -4.85
CA GLU A 57 19.29 4.77 -6.08
C GLU A 57 20.55 3.92 -5.92
N ASP A 58 21.25 4.07 -4.79
CA ASP A 58 22.43 3.28 -4.43
C ASP A 58 22.09 1.78 -4.34
N VAL A 59 21.00 1.43 -3.65
CA VAL A 59 20.54 0.02 -3.53
C VAL A 59 20.14 -0.56 -4.88
N SER A 60 19.48 0.23 -5.73
CA SER A 60 19.11 -0.17 -7.09
C SER A 60 20.34 -0.41 -7.95
N GLN A 61 21.37 0.44 -7.84
CA GLN A 61 22.63 0.27 -8.56
C GLN A 61 23.35 -1.01 -8.11
N LEU A 62 23.46 -1.25 -6.80
CA LEU A 62 24.05 -2.49 -6.26
C LEU A 62 23.32 -3.74 -6.77
N LEU A 63 21.99 -3.69 -6.89
CA LEU A 63 21.20 -4.79 -7.45
C LEU A 63 21.53 -5.02 -8.93
N LYS A 64 21.61 -3.95 -9.75
CA LYS A 64 21.96 -4.04 -11.18
C LYS A 64 23.34 -4.64 -11.37
N GLU A 65 24.34 -4.14 -10.65
CA GLU A 65 25.72 -4.63 -10.69
C GLU A 65 25.80 -6.09 -10.23
N GLY A 66 25.08 -6.45 -9.15
CA GLY A 66 25.03 -7.80 -8.63
C GLY A 66 24.38 -8.80 -9.59
N ILE A 67 23.39 -8.38 -10.38
CA ILE A 67 22.79 -9.20 -11.44
C ILE A 67 23.79 -9.41 -12.58
N LEU A 68 24.41 -8.33 -13.08
CA LEU A 68 25.39 -8.40 -14.17
C LEU A 68 26.63 -9.22 -13.79
N GLY A 69 27.08 -9.09 -12.56
CA GLY A 69 28.21 -9.85 -12.00
C GLY A 69 27.85 -11.30 -11.60
N GLY A 70 26.59 -11.70 -11.73
CA GLY A 70 26.12 -13.06 -11.40
C GLY A 70 26.07 -13.39 -9.91
N VAL A 71 26.27 -12.40 -9.02
CA VAL A 71 26.13 -12.57 -7.56
C VAL A 71 24.67 -12.82 -7.18
N VAL A 72 23.74 -12.11 -7.83
CA VAL A 72 22.31 -12.25 -7.61
C VAL A 72 21.76 -13.32 -8.55
N GLN A 73 21.34 -14.44 -7.99
CA GLN A 73 20.76 -15.57 -8.71
C GLN A 73 19.31 -15.82 -8.29
N PRO A 74 18.46 -16.33 -9.20
CA PRO A 74 17.10 -16.73 -8.85
C PRO A 74 17.08 -17.75 -7.71
N LEU A 75 16.18 -17.55 -6.76
CA LEU A 75 15.96 -18.50 -5.66
C LEU A 75 15.13 -19.69 -6.14
N LYS A 76 15.18 -20.81 -5.41
CA LYS A 76 14.24 -21.91 -5.59
C LYS A 76 12.81 -21.39 -5.44
N THR A 77 11.94 -21.71 -6.39
CA THR A 77 10.55 -21.26 -6.41
C THR A 77 9.59 -22.42 -6.20
N THR A 78 8.61 -22.23 -5.32
CA THR A 78 7.41 -23.07 -5.26
C THR A 78 6.27 -22.28 -5.87
N VAL A 79 5.79 -22.74 -7.03
CA VAL A 79 4.78 -22.04 -7.82
C VAL A 79 3.41 -22.66 -7.53
N PHE A 80 2.43 -21.80 -7.25
CA PHE A 80 1.02 -22.14 -7.13
C PHE A 80 0.25 -21.45 -8.26
N GLU A 81 -0.78 -22.13 -8.76
CA GLU A 81 -1.67 -21.54 -9.75
C GLU A 81 -2.53 -20.43 -9.13
N ARG A 82 -3.04 -19.54 -9.98
CA ARG A 82 -3.88 -18.39 -9.57
C ARG A 82 -5.13 -18.75 -8.77
N ASP A 83 -5.68 -19.96 -8.92
CA ASP A 83 -6.84 -20.46 -8.15
C ASP A 83 -6.44 -21.01 -6.77
N GLN A 84 -5.13 -21.14 -6.50
CA GLN A 84 -4.59 -21.78 -5.32
C GLN A 84 -4.02 -20.79 -4.29
N VAL A 85 -4.47 -19.52 -4.33
CA VAL A 85 -4.01 -18.45 -3.44
C VAL A 85 -4.05 -18.88 -1.96
N GLU A 86 -5.16 -19.45 -1.50
CA GLU A 86 -5.30 -19.91 -0.12
C GLU A 86 -4.26 -20.98 0.26
N LYS A 87 -4.03 -21.95 -0.64
CA LYS A 87 -3.04 -23.01 -0.42
C LYS A 87 -1.63 -22.44 -0.35
N ALA A 88 -1.31 -21.44 -1.18
CA ALA A 88 -0.02 -20.76 -1.16
C ALA A 88 0.23 -20.07 0.19
N PHE A 89 -0.74 -19.33 0.72
CA PHE A 89 -0.63 -18.70 2.04
C PHE A 89 -0.50 -19.72 3.17
N ARG A 90 -1.31 -20.80 3.16
CA ARG A 90 -1.20 -21.88 4.16
C ARG A 90 0.15 -22.58 4.11
N TYR A 91 0.67 -22.85 2.91
CA TYR A 91 2.00 -23.46 2.71
C TYR A 91 3.12 -22.56 3.26
N MET A 92 3.05 -21.25 2.97
CA MET A 92 4.00 -20.26 3.49
C MET A 92 3.97 -20.20 5.02
N ALA A 93 2.78 -20.15 5.62
CA ALA A 93 2.60 -20.04 7.07
C ALA A 93 3.19 -21.22 7.87
N GLN A 94 3.25 -22.43 7.27
CA GLN A 94 3.87 -23.60 7.90
C GLN A 94 5.41 -23.51 7.98
N GLY A 95 6.05 -22.57 7.28
CA GLY A 95 7.50 -22.41 7.28
C GLY A 95 8.28 -23.54 6.60
N LYS A 96 7.61 -24.39 5.81
CA LYS A 96 8.22 -25.54 5.10
C LYS A 96 8.84 -25.19 3.75
N HIS A 97 8.71 -23.94 3.30
CA HIS A 97 9.18 -23.51 2.00
C HIS A 97 10.69 -23.22 2.04
N ILE A 98 11.38 -23.55 0.95
CA ILE A 98 12.77 -23.16 0.71
C ILE A 98 12.77 -22.22 -0.49
N GLY A 99 13.21 -20.98 -0.29
CA GLY A 99 13.20 -19.93 -1.31
C GLY A 99 11.90 -19.14 -1.33
N LYS A 100 11.32 -18.90 -2.52
CA LYS A 100 10.13 -18.04 -2.69
C LYS A 100 8.89 -18.85 -3.06
N VAL A 101 7.75 -18.47 -2.48
CA VAL A 101 6.42 -18.95 -2.88
C VAL A 101 5.86 -17.94 -3.89
N LEU A 102 5.54 -18.39 -5.09
CA LEU A 102 5.06 -17.55 -6.18
C LEU A 102 3.65 -17.96 -6.60
N LEU A 103 2.84 -16.98 -7.00
CA LEU A 103 1.54 -17.19 -7.63
C LEU A 103 1.64 -16.88 -9.12
N GLN A 104 1.36 -17.89 -9.95
CA GLN A 104 1.35 -17.74 -11.39
C GLN A 104 -0.01 -17.21 -11.84
N VAL A 105 -0.04 -15.91 -12.18
CA VAL A 105 -1.25 -15.24 -12.69
C VAL A 105 -1.43 -15.46 -14.19
N CYS A 106 -0.31 -15.40 -14.92
CA CYS A 106 -0.24 -15.56 -16.36
C CYS A 106 0.86 -16.58 -16.70
N HIS A 107 0.67 -17.35 -17.75
CA HIS A 107 1.76 -18.13 -18.32
C HIS A 107 2.63 -17.24 -19.17
N GLU A 108 3.94 -17.36 -18.99
CA GLU A 108 4.93 -16.68 -19.83
C GLU A 108 4.84 -17.26 -21.25
N GLU A 109 4.68 -16.37 -22.24
CA GLU A 109 4.67 -16.78 -23.65
C GLU A 109 6.04 -17.28 -24.07
N ARG A 110 6.08 -18.44 -24.73
CA ARG A 110 7.33 -19.03 -25.22
C ARG A 110 7.51 -18.67 -26.69
N GLY A 111 8.28 -17.62 -26.98
CA GLY A 111 8.63 -17.22 -28.34
C GLY A 111 9.49 -15.94 -28.41
N PRO A 112 10.22 -15.71 -29.51
CA PRO A 112 11.13 -14.56 -29.66
C PRO A 112 10.43 -13.22 -29.91
N ALA A 113 9.10 -13.22 -30.08
CA ALA A 113 8.31 -12.01 -30.26
C ALA A 113 7.29 -11.93 -29.11
N VAL A 114 7.40 -10.89 -28.28
CA VAL A 114 6.39 -10.52 -27.28
C VAL A 114 5.12 -10.17 -28.05
N GLN A 115 4.21 -11.13 -28.20
CA GLN A 115 2.89 -10.81 -28.71
C GLN A 115 2.12 -10.15 -27.56
N THR A 116 1.20 -9.24 -27.88
CA THR A 116 0.29 -8.70 -26.88
C THR A 116 -0.54 -9.84 -26.30
N ALA A 117 -0.28 -10.18 -25.05
CA ALA A 117 -0.96 -11.25 -24.35
C ALA A 117 -2.49 -11.12 -24.46
N PRO A 118 -3.22 -12.22 -24.70
CA PRO A 118 -4.67 -12.18 -24.82
C PRO A 118 -5.32 -11.69 -23.52
N PRO A 119 -6.48 -11.01 -23.61
CA PRO A 119 -7.18 -10.52 -22.43
C PRO A 119 -7.55 -11.68 -21.49
N LEU A 120 -7.12 -11.58 -20.24
CA LEU A 120 -7.41 -12.57 -19.22
C LEU A 120 -8.77 -12.29 -18.58
N SER A 121 -9.60 -13.32 -18.51
CA SER A 121 -10.86 -13.29 -17.75
C SER A 121 -10.75 -14.19 -16.53
N PHE A 122 -11.23 -13.71 -15.39
CA PHE A 122 -11.31 -14.47 -14.15
C PHE A 122 -12.51 -14.01 -13.30
N PRO A 123 -13.07 -14.91 -12.49
CA PRO A 123 -14.14 -14.54 -11.57
C PRO A 123 -13.60 -13.58 -10.52
N ALA A 124 -14.23 -12.42 -10.39
CA ALA A 124 -13.90 -11.41 -9.38
C ALA A 124 -15.17 -10.97 -8.66
N ILE A 125 -15.03 -10.65 -7.38
CA ILE A 125 -16.13 -10.05 -6.62
C ILE A 125 -16.26 -8.60 -7.06
N CYS A 126 -17.44 -8.22 -7.54
CA CYS A 126 -17.71 -6.86 -7.96
C CYS A 126 -17.48 -5.88 -6.79
N ARG A 127 -16.67 -4.85 -7.03
CA ARG A 127 -16.44 -3.76 -6.08
C ARG A 127 -16.51 -2.45 -6.85
N THR A 128 -17.42 -1.58 -6.42
CA THR A 128 -17.56 -0.24 -6.99
C THR A 128 -16.28 0.57 -6.74
N PHE A 129 -15.73 1.12 -7.81
CA PHE A 129 -14.63 2.07 -7.79
C PHE A 129 -15.07 3.33 -8.52
N CYS A 130 -14.58 4.47 -8.06
CA CYS A 130 -14.93 5.79 -8.56
C CYS A 130 -13.70 6.38 -9.26
N PRO A 131 -13.70 6.47 -10.60
CA PRO A 131 -12.59 7.12 -11.31
C PRO A 131 -12.36 8.56 -10.83
N PRO A 132 -11.11 8.95 -10.55
CA PRO A 132 -10.79 10.27 -10.01
C PRO A 132 -11.09 11.40 -11.01
N SER A 133 -11.20 11.09 -12.30
CA SER A 133 -11.52 12.04 -13.36
C SER A 133 -12.99 12.48 -13.36
N HIS A 134 -13.89 11.68 -12.78
CA HIS A 134 -15.34 11.91 -12.81
C HIS A 134 -15.81 12.71 -11.59
N SER A 135 -16.94 13.40 -11.75
CA SER A 135 -17.63 14.14 -10.68
C SER A 135 -18.85 13.38 -10.18
N TYR A 136 -19.05 13.39 -8.86
CA TYR A 136 -20.14 12.69 -8.20
C TYR A 136 -21.05 13.69 -7.48
N ILE A 137 -22.32 13.72 -7.87
CA ILE A 137 -23.31 14.63 -7.29
C ILE A 137 -24.15 13.86 -6.26
N ILE A 138 -24.23 14.39 -5.04
CA ILE A 138 -25.04 13.84 -3.95
C ILE A 138 -26.06 14.89 -3.54
N THR A 139 -27.33 14.63 -3.86
CA THR A 139 -28.42 15.50 -3.44
C THR A 139 -28.71 15.34 -1.96
N GLY A 140 -28.83 16.44 -1.24
CA GLY A 140 -28.89 16.40 0.23
C GLY A 140 -27.59 15.88 0.86
N GLY A 141 -26.45 16.07 0.20
CA GLY A 141 -25.14 15.52 0.58
C GLY A 141 -24.63 15.97 1.95
N LEU A 142 -25.18 17.07 2.51
CA LEU A 142 -24.87 17.52 3.86
C LEU A 142 -25.75 16.90 4.96
N GLY A 143 -26.69 16.02 4.61
CA GLY A 143 -27.44 15.20 5.56
C GLY A 143 -26.56 14.12 6.19
N GLY A 144 -27.02 13.51 7.29
CA GLY A 144 -26.25 12.47 8.00
C GLY A 144 -25.82 11.32 7.09
N PHE A 145 -26.76 10.76 6.32
CA PHE A 145 -26.45 9.70 5.34
C PHE A 145 -25.61 10.20 4.16
N GLY A 146 -25.91 11.40 3.65
CA GLY A 146 -25.19 11.98 2.51
C GLY A 146 -23.70 12.17 2.78
N LEU A 147 -23.34 12.55 4.01
CA LEU A 147 -21.94 12.68 4.43
C LEU A 147 -21.23 11.32 4.50
N GLU A 148 -21.90 10.28 4.98
CA GLU A 148 -21.32 8.93 5.01
C GLU A 148 -21.20 8.34 3.60
N LEU A 149 -22.16 8.63 2.71
CA LEU A 149 -22.05 8.26 1.30
C LEU A 149 -20.89 8.99 0.61
N ALA A 150 -20.71 10.29 0.88
CA ALA A 150 -19.58 11.08 0.37
C ALA A 150 -18.23 10.54 0.85
N GLN A 151 -18.13 10.18 2.12
CA GLN A 151 -16.95 9.52 2.69
C GLN A 151 -16.68 8.20 1.97
N TRP A 152 -17.70 7.35 1.84
CA TRP A 152 -17.57 6.06 1.18
C TRP A 152 -17.14 6.21 -0.28
N LEU A 153 -17.71 7.16 -1.04
CA LEU A 153 -17.29 7.43 -2.42
C LEU A 153 -15.84 7.89 -2.49
N THR A 154 -15.40 8.73 -1.55
CA THR A 154 -14.01 9.17 -1.43
C THR A 154 -13.05 7.99 -1.23
N GLU A 155 -13.41 7.07 -0.34
CA GLU A 155 -12.69 5.81 -0.10
C GLU A 155 -12.70 4.89 -1.33
N ARG A 156 -13.74 4.97 -2.18
CA ARG A 156 -13.81 4.27 -3.47
C ARG A 156 -13.06 4.97 -4.61
N GLY A 157 -12.40 6.11 -4.34
CA GLY A 157 -11.55 6.80 -5.32
C GLY A 157 -12.13 8.10 -5.88
N ALA A 158 -13.33 8.51 -5.46
CA ALA A 158 -13.88 9.79 -5.89
C ALA A 158 -12.96 10.94 -5.45
N ARG A 159 -12.70 11.87 -6.37
CA ARG A 159 -11.88 13.07 -6.12
C ARG A 159 -12.63 14.37 -6.37
N LYS A 160 -13.83 14.31 -6.96
CA LYS A 160 -14.68 15.47 -7.24
C LYS A 160 -16.08 15.21 -6.73
N LEU A 161 -16.49 15.91 -5.68
CA LEU A 161 -17.79 15.77 -5.04
C LEU A 161 -18.59 17.06 -5.15
N VAL A 162 -19.86 16.94 -5.54
CA VAL A 162 -20.83 18.03 -5.50
C VAL A 162 -21.91 17.68 -4.51
N LEU A 163 -21.95 18.39 -3.38
CA LEU A 163 -22.91 18.16 -2.31
C LEU A 163 -23.98 19.23 -2.37
N THR A 164 -25.21 18.85 -2.71
CA THR A 164 -26.31 19.82 -2.72
C THR A 164 -27.00 19.89 -1.37
N SER A 165 -27.36 21.10 -0.95
CA SER A 165 -28.11 21.37 0.28
C SER A 165 -28.81 22.71 0.15
N ARG A 166 -30.11 22.76 0.42
CA ARG A 166 -30.92 24.01 0.38
C ARG A 166 -30.37 25.13 1.26
N SER A 167 -29.51 24.82 2.22
CA SER A 167 -29.08 25.78 3.22
C SER A 167 -27.59 25.73 3.51
N GLY A 168 -26.83 25.02 2.68
CA GLY A 168 -25.40 24.84 2.85
C GLY A 168 -25.02 24.17 4.18
N ILE A 169 -23.82 24.49 4.66
CA ILE A 169 -23.22 23.98 5.89
C ILE A 169 -23.82 24.72 7.09
N ARG A 170 -24.41 23.98 8.04
CA ARG A 170 -25.11 24.52 9.21
C ARG A 170 -24.54 24.10 10.56
N ASN A 171 -23.76 23.02 10.61
CA ASN A 171 -23.19 22.52 11.87
C ASN A 171 -21.68 22.22 11.76
N GLY A 172 -21.03 22.14 12.92
CA GLY A 172 -19.58 21.90 13.00
C GLY A 172 -19.16 20.55 12.41
N TYR A 173 -20.00 19.52 12.47
CA TYR A 173 -19.71 18.21 11.91
C TYR A 173 -19.61 18.25 10.37
N GLN A 174 -20.58 18.87 9.71
CA GLN A 174 -20.58 19.10 8.26
C GLN A 174 -19.34 19.90 7.84
N ALA A 175 -19.04 21.01 8.54
CA ALA A 175 -17.88 21.83 8.26
C ALA A 175 -16.57 21.05 8.41
N LYS A 176 -16.47 20.21 9.45
CA LYS A 176 -15.30 19.35 9.68
C LYS A 176 -15.11 18.35 8.54
N ARG A 177 -16.16 17.61 8.16
CA ARG A 177 -16.08 16.58 7.11
C ARG A 177 -15.67 17.16 5.76
N VAL A 178 -16.28 18.28 5.37
CA VAL A 178 -15.90 18.98 4.13
C VAL A 178 -14.45 19.42 4.15
N ARG A 179 -13.96 19.97 5.27
CA ARG A 179 -12.54 20.35 5.41
C ARG A 179 -11.60 19.15 5.37
N GLU A 180 -11.96 18.02 5.99
CA GLU A 180 -11.15 16.80 5.96
C GLU A 180 -10.95 16.32 4.51
N TRP A 181 -12.02 16.29 3.71
CA TRP A 181 -11.93 15.94 2.30
C TRP A 181 -11.09 16.93 1.49
N GLN A 182 -11.30 18.23 1.69
CA GLN A 182 -10.52 19.29 1.02
C GLN A 182 -9.05 19.34 1.45
N SER A 183 -8.73 18.91 2.68
CA SER A 183 -7.35 18.78 3.15
C SER A 183 -6.65 17.55 2.58
N GLY A 184 -7.42 16.57 2.11
CA GLY A 184 -6.93 15.55 1.20
C GLY A 184 -7.06 16.01 -0.25
N ASP A 185 -6.82 15.10 -1.19
CA ASP A 185 -6.87 15.41 -2.62
C ASP A 185 -8.31 15.42 -3.19
N VAL A 186 -9.32 15.85 -2.43
CA VAL A 186 -10.73 15.83 -2.87
C VAL A 186 -11.26 17.25 -3.08
N GLU A 187 -11.65 17.55 -4.31
CA GLU A 187 -12.39 18.76 -4.67
C GLU A 187 -13.85 18.61 -4.24
N VAL A 188 -14.29 19.46 -3.30
CA VAL A 188 -15.67 19.44 -2.79
C VAL A 188 -16.35 20.77 -3.09
N LEU A 189 -17.43 20.72 -3.86
CA LEU A 189 -18.32 21.86 -4.13
C LEU A 189 -19.63 21.68 -3.34
N VAL A 190 -19.96 22.65 -2.50
CA VAL A 190 -21.28 22.71 -1.85
C VAL A 190 -22.19 23.61 -2.68
N SER A 191 -23.23 23.03 -3.27
CA SER A 191 -24.21 23.78 -4.08
C SER A 191 -25.53 23.97 -3.31
N THR A 192 -26.08 25.18 -3.40
CA THR A 192 -27.40 25.53 -2.83
C THR A 192 -28.51 25.58 -3.87
N ASN A 193 -28.21 25.22 -5.13
CA ASN A 193 -29.18 25.26 -6.22
C ASN A 193 -30.32 24.25 -5.98
N ASP A 194 -31.54 24.66 -6.34
CA ASP A 194 -32.72 23.82 -6.21
C ASP A 194 -32.83 22.84 -7.38
N VAL A 195 -32.41 21.61 -7.11
CA VAL A 195 -32.45 20.49 -8.06
C VAL A 195 -33.86 20.05 -8.47
N SER A 196 -34.92 20.63 -7.90
CA SER A 196 -36.30 20.40 -8.32
C SER A 196 -36.76 21.31 -9.47
N THR A 197 -35.98 22.35 -9.79
CA THR A 197 -36.24 23.29 -10.89
C THR A 197 -35.32 23.02 -12.08
N PRO A 198 -35.78 23.20 -13.34
CA PRO A 198 -34.92 23.04 -14.51
C PRO A 198 -33.66 23.92 -14.46
N GLU A 199 -33.83 25.19 -14.07
CA GLU A 199 -32.75 26.17 -13.92
C GLU A 199 -31.71 25.77 -12.85
N GLY A 200 -32.13 25.04 -11.82
CA GLY A 200 -31.23 24.55 -10.77
C GLY A 200 -30.54 23.22 -11.11
N THR A 201 -30.94 22.57 -12.20
CA THR A 201 -30.32 21.33 -12.73
C THR A 201 -29.33 21.58 -13.88
N GLU A 202 -29.33 22.78 -14.46
CA GLU A 202 -28.34 23.28 -15.43
C GLU A 202 -27.04 23.72 -14.72
#